data_AF-A0A8T5SDW0-F1
#
_entry.id   AF-A0A8T5SDW0-F1
#
_cell.length_a   1.000
_cell.length_b   1.000
_cell.length_c   1.000
_cell.angle_alpha   90.00
_cell.angle_beta   90.00
_cell.angle_gamma   90.00
#
_symmetry.space_group_name_H-M   'P 1'
#
loop_
_entity.id
_entity.type
_entity.pdbx_description
1 polymer ?
#
loop_
_entity_poly.entity_id
_entity_poly.type
_entity_poly.pdbx_seq_one_letter_code
_entity_poly.pdbx_strand_id
1 'polypeptide(L)'
;MSEDTAYQDLINHYRNWILRLPESEHLLPMLKLRFKPEEAQLFAKIPFLGHTVEQLSVKLNIPVKKLIKKLDKYAKSGIIFRSVRGSSVRYSLSDSLFNFYRSIGWKGKNDKFNREISPYLNKYYIDTYAEEFVGHDTQGLRALPINETI
;
A
#
# COMPACT_ATOMS: atom_id res chain seq x y z
N MET A 1 12.87 -9.39 17.92
CA MET A 1 11.48 -8.96 17.58
C MET A 1 10.84 -10.12 16.85
N SER A 2 9.62 -10.52 17.20
CA SER A 2 8.95 -11.59 16.46
C SER A 2 8.52 -11.09 15.09
N GLU A 3 8.58 -11.95 14.08
CA GLU A 3 8.17 -11.63 12.70
C GLU A 3 6.74 -11.08 12.65
N ASP A 4 5.86 -11.60 13.50
CA ASP A 4 4.47 -11.19 13.57
C ASP A 4 4.30 -9.73 14.01
N THR A 5 5.17 -9.19 14.88
CA THR A 5 5.08 -7.77 15.29
C THR A 5 5.28 -6.82 14.11
N ALA A 6 6.19 -7.14 13.18
CA ALA A 6 6.46 -6.27 12.03
C ALA A 6 5.26 -6.16 11.07
N TYR A 7 4.52 -7.26 10.88
CA TYR A 7 3.30 -7.24 10.07
C TYR A 7 2.16 -6.54 10.80
N GLN A 8 2.03 -6.72 12.11
CA GLN A 8 1.02 -6.00 12.90
C GLN A 8 1.24 -4.48 12.89
N ASP A 9 2.49 -4.03 12.98
CA ASP A 9 2.83 -2.60 12.83
C ASP A 9 2.39 -2.06 11.47
N LEU A 10 2.62 -2.80 10.38
CA LEU A 10 2.21 -2.40 9.04
C LEU A 10 0.67 -2.38 8.90
N ILE A 11 -0.02 -3.39 9.43
CA ILE A 11 -1.48 -3.46 9.44
C ILE A 11 -2.06 -2.25 10.16
N ASN A 12 -1.56 -1.96 11.37
CA ASN A 12 -1.99 -0.81 12.16
C ASN A 12 -1.72 0.51 11.43
N HIS A 13 -0.59 0.61 10.72
CA HIS A 13 -0.27 1.78 9.91
C HIS A 13 -1.29 2.00 8.78
N TYR A 14 -1.65 0.95 8.02
CA TYR A 14 -2.69 1.05 6.97
C TYR A 14 -4.08 1.37 7.51
N ARG A 15 -4.45 0.85 8.68
CA ARG A 15 -5.76 1.14 9.31
C ARG A 15 -5.95 2.61 9.67
N ASN A 16 -4.83 3.33 9.85
CA ASN A 16 -4.84 4.76 10.11
C ASN A 16 -4.88 5.62 8.82
N TRP A 17 -5.09 5.00 7.65
CA TRP A 17 -5.27 5.70 6.38
C TRP A 17 -6.74 5.78 5.96
N ILE A 18 -7.00 6.54 4.88
CA ILE A 18 -8.35 6.80 4.34
C ILE A 18 -9.04 5.49 3.95
N LEU A 19 -8.34 4.64 3.18
CA LEU A 19 -8.77 3.27 2.92
C LEU A 19 -8.14 2.40 3.99
N ARG A 20 -8.97 1.79 4.84
CA ARG A 20 -8.48 0.98 5.95
C ARG A 20 -7.98 -0.37 5.44
N LEU A 21 -7.70 -1.25 6.39
CA LEU A 21 -7.30 -2.62 6.14
C LEU A 21 -8.08 -3.53 7.11
N PRO A 22 -9.30 -3.94 6.72
CA PRO A 22 -10.19 -4.70 7.60
C PRO A 22 -9.59 -6.05 8.00
N GLU A 23 -9.99 -6.54 9.17
CA GLU A 23 -9.53 -7.84 9.69
C GLU A 23 -10.02 -9.00 8.81
N SER A 24 -9.15 -9.97 8.56
CA SER A 24 -9.50 -11.21 7.85
C SER A 24 -8.42 -12.26 8.09
N GLU A 25 -8.80 -13.53 8.08
CA GLU A 25 -7.85 -14.65 8.09
C GLU A 25 -6.92 -14.66 6.86
N HIS A 26 -7.30 -13.99 5.78
CA HIS A 26 -6.51 -13.90 4.54
C HIS A 26 -5.47 -12.77 4.56
N LEU A 27 -5.60 -11.80 5.47
CA LEU A 27 -4.75 -10.61 5.51
C LEU A 27 -3.28 -10.94 5.82
N LEU A 28 -3.03 -11.65 6.92
CA LEU A 28 -1.66 -11.94 7.35
C LEU A 28 -0.91 -12.85 6.36
N PRO A 29 -1.49 -13.95 5.83
CA PRO A 29 -0.86 -14.75 4.77
C PRO A 29 -0.52 -13.92 3.52
N MET A 30 -1.42 -13.04 3.08
CA MET A 30 -1.19 -12.14 1.94
C MET A 30 0.02 -11.22 2.18
N LEU A 31 0.12 -10.63 3.37
CA LEU A 31 1.25 -9.76 3.73
C LEU A 31 2.58 -10.53 3.79
N LYS A 32 2.59 -11.74 4.38
CA LYS A 32 3.78 -12.60 4.48
C LYS A 32 4.28 -13.06 3.10
N LEU A 33 3.37 -13.25 2.13
CA LEU A 33 3.75 -13.53 0.74
C LEU A 33 4.34 -12.30 0.04
N ARG A 34 3.80 -11.11 0.33
CA ARG A 34 4.15 -9.88 -0.40
C ARG A 34 5.42 -9.21 0.09
N PHE A 35 5.67 -9.24 1.40
CA PHE A 35 6.72 -8.49 2.07
C PHE A 35 7.51 -9.39 3.00
N LYS A 36 8.81 -9.12 3.10
CA LYS A 36 9.63 -9.65 4.20
C LYS A 36 9.34 -8.89 5.50
N PRO A 37 9.62 -9.47 6.69
CA PRO A 37 9.41 -8.79 7.96
C PRO A 37 10.12 -7.44 8.05
N GLU A 38 11.35 -7.33 7.53
CA GLU A 38 12.10 -6.07 7.57
C GLU A 38 11.53 -5.01 6.62
N GLU A 39 10.90 -5.44 5.53
CA GLU A 39 10.19 -4.55 4.61
C GLU A 39 8.90 -4.03 5.26
N ALA A 40 8.14 -4.92 5.91
CA ALA A 40 6.93 -4.54 6.63
C ALA A 40 7.23 -3.49 7.71
N GLN A 41 8.28 -3.71 8.50
CA GLN A 41 8.71 -2.76 9.53
C GLN A 41 9.14 -1.41 8.95
N LEU A 42 9.81 -1.40 7.79
CA LEU A 42 10.19 -0.18 7.10
C LEU A 42 8.94 0.58 6.65
N PHE A 43 8.01 -0.11 5.99
CA PHE A 43 6.80 0.50 5.42
C PHE A 43 5.87 1.03 6.51
N ALA A 44 5.77 0.36 7.66
CA ALA A 44 5.01 0.84 8.82
C ALA A 44 5.45 2.22 9.33
N LYS A 45 6.66 2.68 8.97
CA LYS A 45 7.21 3.98 9.39
C LYS A 45 7.11 5.05 8.31
N ILE A 46 6.76 4.69 7.07
CA ILE A 46 6.70 5.62 5.94
C ILE A 46 5.30 6.24 5.84
N PRO A 47 5.16 7.57 5.90
CA PRO A 47 3.87 8.23 5.75
C PRO A 47 3.21 8.00 4.38
N PHE A 48 1.88 8.04 4.34
CA PHE A 48 1.09 8.03 3.10
C PHE A 48 1.14 9.36 2.33
N LEU A 49 1.48 10.45 3.02
CA LEU A 49 1.73 11.76 2.40
C LEU A 49 3.19 11.88 1.96
N GLY A 50 3.41 12.51 0.80
CA GLY A 50 4.75 12.66 0.22
C GLY A 50 5.70 13.46 1.11
N HIS A 51 6.88 12.89 1.39
CA HIS A 51 7.98 13.55 2.12
C HIS A 51 9.25 13.55 1.28
N THR A 52 10.12 14.53 1.50
CA THR A 52 11.46 14.53 0.91
C THR A 52 12.30 13.41 1.52
N VAL A 53 13.37 13.02 0.83
CA VAL A 53 14.22 11.93 1.35
C VAL A 53 15.01 12.35 2.59
N GLU A 54 15.30 13.64 2.74
CA GLU A 54 15.94 14.23 3.91
C GLU A 54 15.03 14.09 5.14
N GLN A 55 13.74 14.43 5.01
CA GLN A 55 12.75 14.26 6.07
C GLN A 55 12.59 12.79 6.48
N LEU A 56 12.52 11.88 5.49
CA LEU A 56 12.43 10.45 5.75
C LEU A 56 13.73 9.89 6.34
N SER A 57 14.90 10.41 5.95
CA SER A 57 16.20 10.02 6.49
C SER A 57 16.28 10.27 7.99
N VAL A 58 15.80 11.44 8.45
CA VAL A 58 15.73 11.79 9.86
C VAL A 58 14.75 10.86 10.59
N LYS A 59 13.53 10.70 10.06
CA LYS A 59 12.49 9.87 10.69
C LYS A 59 12.88 8.40 10.80
N LEU A 60 13.51 7.85 9.77
CA LEU A 60 13.85 6.42 9.69
C LEU A 60 15.24 6.12 10.27
N ASN A 61 16.03 7.15 10.59
CA ASN A 61 17.45 7.03 10.96
C ASN A 61 18.26 6.23 9.93
N ILE A 62 18.05 6.51 8.63
CA ILE A 62 18.75 5.85 7.51
C ILE A 62 19.45 6.92 6.67
N PRO A 63 20.75 6.81 6.35
CA PRO A 63 21.45 7.80 5.53
C PRO A 63 20.78 8.04 4.17
N VAL A 64 20.60 9.31 3.79
CA VAL A 64 19.95 9.75 2.55
C VAL A 64 20.34 8.91 1.33
N LYS A 65 21.65 8.77 1.05
CA LYS A 65 22.15 8.02 -0.12
C LYS A 65 21.68 6.56 -0.14
N LYS A 66 21.58 5.91 1.03
CA LYS A 66 21.08 4.53 1.16
C LYS A 66 19.55 4.49 1.03
N LEU A 67 18.87 5.48 1.59
CA LEU A 67 17.42 5.57 1.58
C LEU A 67 16.87 5.80 0.17
N ILE A 68 17.46 6.70 -0.63
CA ILE A 68 17.08 6.93 -2.03
C ILE A 68 17.08 5.61 -2.80
N LYS A 69 18.18 4.85 -2.75
CA LYS A 69 18.30 3.57 -3.47
C LYS A 69 17.22 2.57 -3.06
N LYS A 70 16.86 2.52 -1.76
CA LYS A 70 15.78 1.66 -1.26
C LYS A 70 14.42 2.12 -1.78
N LEU A 71 14.09 3.40 -1.63
CA LEU A 71 12.79 3.96 -2.03
C LEU A 71 12.58 3.86 -3.54
N ASP A 72 13.60 4.16 -4.35
CA ASP A 72 13.53 4.03 -5.81
C ASP A 72 13.31 2.58 -6.26
N LYS A 73 13.91 1.60 -5.57
CA LYS A 73 13.66 0.18 -5.84
C LYS A 73 12.18 -0.15 -5.62
N TYR A 74 11.59 0.29 -4.51
CA TYR A 74 10.19 0.01 -4.18
C TYR A 74 9.20 0.85 -5.00
N ALA A 75 9.63 2.01 -5.50
CA ALA A 75 8.84 2.81 -6.43
C ALA A 75 8.65 2.11 -7.78
N LYS A 76 9.67 1.41 -8.28
CA LYS A 76 9.56 0.59 -9.52
C LYS A 76 8.56 -0.56 -9.40
N SER A 77 8.20 -0.98 -8.19
CA SER A 77 7.22 -2.04 -7.93
C SER A 77 5.88 -1.51 -7.41
N GLY A 78 5.68 -0.19 -7.39
CA GLY A 78 4.44 0.45 -6.95
C GLY A 78 4.21 0.49 -5.43
N ILE A 79 5.17 0.05 -4.61
CA ILE A 79 5.01 0.01 -3.15
C ILE A 79 5.17 1.39 -2.53
N ILE A 80 6.14 2.14 -3.05
CA ILE A 80 6.38 3.53 -2.68
C ILE A 80 5.94 4.41 -3.84
N PHE A 81 5.12 5.41 -3.57
CA PHE A 81 4.78 6.40 -4.57
C PHE A 81 5.87 7.47 -4.61
N ARG A 82 6.49 7.65 -5.78
CA ARG A 82 7.48 8.69 -6.05
C ARG A 82 6.85 9.77 -6.90
N SER A 83 6.84 11.00 -6.41
CA SER A 83 6.30 12.16 -7.13
C SER A 83 7.33 13.29 -7.22
N VAL A 84 7.24 14.07 -8.29
CA VAL A 84 8.02 15.29 -8.47
C VAL A 84 7.08 16.47 -8.31
N ARG A 85 7.40 17.40 -7.40
CA ARG A 85 6.68 18.67 -7.21
C ARG A 85 7.67 19.82 -7.31
N GLY A 86 7.60 20.56 -8.41
CA GLY A 86 8.61 21.57 -8.74
C GLY A 86 10.00 20.93 -8.85
N SER A 87 10.97 21.44 -8.11
CA SER A 87 12.33 20.90 -8.03
C SER A 87 12.51 19.76 -7.02
N SER A 88 11.48 19.40 -6.26
CA SER A 88 11.58 18.43 -5.15
C SER A 88 11.01 17.06 -5.51
N VAL A 89 11.76 16.01 -5.18
CA VAL A 89 11.29 14.62 -5.25
C VAL A 89 10.72 14.23 -3.89
N ARG A 90 9.52 13.63 -3.88
CA ARG A 90 8.83 13.19 -2.66
C ARG A 90 8.47 11.71 -2.77
N TYR A 91 8.53 11.02 -1.64
CA TYR A 91 8.19 9.62 -1.48
C TYR A 91 7.10 9.45 -0.43
N SER A 92 6.18 8.53 -0.68
CA SER A 92 5.17 8.08 0.29
C SER A 92 4.90 6.60 0.15
N LEU A 93 4.32 6.00 1.18
CA LEU A 93 3.75 4.67 1.07
C LEU A 93 2.50 4.73 0.18
N SER A 94 2.39 3.84 -0.80
CA SER A 94 1.15 3.68 -1.58
C SER A 94 0.03 3.16 -0.67
N ASP A 95 -1.21 3.55 -0.92
CA ASP A 95 -2.35 3.06 -0.15
C ASP A 95 -2.58 1.53 -0.34
N SER A 96 -3.43 0.96 0.50
CA SER A 96 -3.73 -0.48 0.49
C SER A 96 -4.31 -0.95 -0.86
N LEU A 97 -5.18 -0.15 -1.48
CA LEU A 97 -5.78 -0.50 -2.77
C LEU A 97 -4.71 -0.57 -3.86
N PHE A 98 -3.80 0.40 -3.89
CA PHE A 98 -2.73 0.42 -4.86
C PHE A 98 -1.73 -0.73 -4.61
N ASN A 99 -1.40 -0.99 -3.36
CA ASN A 99 -0.43 -2.03 -2.99
C ASN A 99 -0.94 -3.46 -3.24
N PHE A 100 -2.22 -3.73 -3.03
CA PHE A 100 -2.77 -5.08 -3.13
C PHE A 100 -3.49 -5.35 -4.45
N TYR A 101 -4.14 -4.35 -5.04
CA TYR A 101 -5.03 -4.57 -6.19
C TYR A 101 -4.64 -3.83 -7.47
N ARG A 102 -3.72 -2.86 -7.42
CA ARG A 102 -3.24 -2.16 -8.64
C ARG A 102 -1.83 -2.54 -9.04
N SER A 103 -0.91 -2.66 -8.07
CA SER A 103 0.51 -2.88 -8.36
C SER A 103 0.87 -4.36 -8.54
N ILE A 104 0.17 -5.27 -7.86
CA ILE A 104 0.37 -6.72 -8.00
C ILE A 104 -0.09 -7.15 -9.39
N GLY A 105 0.73 -7.95 -10.06
CA GLY A 105 0.40 -8.44 -11.40
C GLY A 105 0.52 -7.42 -12.55
N TRP A 106 0.85 -6.14 -12.31
CA TRP A 106 0.94 -5.11 -13.38
C TRP A 106 1.77 -5.59 -14.57
N LYS A 107 2.90 -6.25 -14.32
CA LYS A 107 3.79 -6.76 -15.37
C LYS A 107 3.21 -7.91 -16.20
N GLY A 108 1.98 -8.37 -15.91
CA GLY A 108 1.29 -9.44 -16.65
C GLY A 108 1.97 -10.81 -16.54
N LYS A 109 2.77 -11.04 -15.50
CA LYS A 109 3.58 -12.26 -15.37
C LYS A 109 2.78 -13.39 -14.74
N ASN A 110 2.91 -14.59 -15.29
CA ASN A 110 2.37 -15.82 -14.68
C ASN A 110 3.45 -16.58 -13.92
N ASP A 111 4.00 -15.97 -12.86
CA ASP A 111 5.04 -16.55 -12.02
C ASP A 111 4.49 -17.19 -10.73
N LYS A 112 5.35 -17.91 -10.00
CA LYS A 112 5.00 -18.58 -8.74
C LYS A 112 4.35 -17.63 -7.73
N PHE A 113 4.92 -16.43 -7.58
CA PHE A 113 4.40 -15.42 -6.66
C PHE A 113 2.96 -15.01 -7.01
N ASN A 114 2.67 -14.67 -8.27
CA ASN A 114 1.32 -14.27 -8.67
C ASN A 114 0.32 -15.43 -8.49
N ARG A 115 0.72 -16.69 -8.75
CA ARG A 115 -0.15 -17.86 -8.52
C ARG A 115 -0.46 -18.07 -7.04
N GLU A 116 0.51 -17.86 -6.17
CA GLU A 116 0.36 -18.07 -4.72
C GLU A 116 -0.44 -16.94 -4.05
N ILE A 117 -0.23 -15.68 -4.44
CA ILE A 117 -0.88 -14.54 -3.78
C ILE A 117 -2.32 -14.29 -4.26
N SER A 118 -2.64 -14.63 -5.52
CA SER A 118 -3.95 -14.32 -6.11
C SER A 118 -5.14 -14.92 -5.35
N PRO A 119 -5.12 -16.18 -4.89
CA PRO A 119 -6.23 -16.74 -4.12
C PRO A 119 -6.51 -15.96 -2.83
N TYR A 120 -5.46 -15.54 -2.12
CA TYR A 120 -5.61 -14.73 -0.90
C TYR A 120 -6.14 -13.33 -1.19
N LEU A 121 -5.64 -12.67 -2.25
CA LEU A 121 -6.11 -11.36 -2.66
C LEU A 121 -7.59 -11.37 -3.05
N ASN A 122 -8.00 -12.36 -3.84
CA ASN A 122 -9.38 -12.49 -4.31
C ASN A 122 -10.34 -12.74 -3.15
N LYS A 123 -10.00 -13.69 -2.26
CA LYS A 123 -10.82 -13.95 -1.07
C LYS A 123 -10.86 -12.75 -0.13
N TYR A 124 -9.72 -12.14 0.17
CA TYR A 124 -9.68 -10.93 1.00
C TYR A 124 -10.51 -9.78 0.40
N TYR A 125 -10.52 -9.65 -0.94
CA TYR A 125 -11.35 -8.65 -1.61
C TYR A 125 -12.84 -8.92 -1.43
N ILE A 126 -13.28 -10.12 -1.81
CA ILE A 126 -14.69 -10.52 -1.84
C ILE A 126 -15.26 -10.58 -0.43
N ASP A 127 -14.52 -11.15 0.51
CA ASP A 127 -15.03 -11.48 1.83
C ASP A 127 -14.97 -10.30 2.80
N THR A 128 -14.16 -9.25 2.52
CA THR A 128 -13.98 -8.16 3.49
C THR A 128 -13.58 -6.82 2.88
N TYR A 129 -12.54 -6.74 2.04
CA TYR A 129 -11.98 -5.45 1.62
C TYR A 129 -12.95 -4.63 0.73
N ALA A 130 -13.85 -5.28 0.00
CA ALA A 130 -14.87 -4.61 -0.81
C ALA A 130 -15.84 -3.76 0.05
N GLU A 131 -16.02 -4.09 1.34
CA GLU A 131 -16.85 -3.34 2.29
C GLU A 131 -16.35 -1.91 2.50
N GLU A 132 -15.07 -1.62 2.28
CA GLU A 132 -14.55 -0.24 2.33
C GLU A 132 -15.07 0.63 1.17
N PHE A 133 -15.75 0.04 0.18
CA PHE A 133 -16.36 0.75 -0.94
C PHE A 133 -17.88 0.67 -0.96
N VAL A 134 -18.48 -0.26 -0.20
CA VAL A 134 -19.93 -0.47 -0.15
C VAL A 134 -20.47 -0.09 1.23
N GLY A 135 -21.62 0.58 1.29
CA GLY A 135 -22.25 0.93 2.57
C GLY A 135 -21.79 2.26 3.20
N HIS A 136 -20.96 3.05 2.51
CA HIS A 136 -20.79 4.46 2.87
C HIS A 136 -21.99 5.30 2.36
N ASP A 137 -22.53 6.18 3.20
CA ASP A 137 -23.59 7.13 2.83
C ASP A 137 -23.21 7.98 1.62
N THR A 138 -21.91 8.26 1.47
CA THR A 138 -21.36 8.94 0.30
C THR A 138 -20.88 7.91 -0.72
N GLN A 139 -21.53 7.85 -1.88
CA GLN A 139 -21.08 7.02 -2.99
C GLN A 139 -19.75 7.54 -3.54
N GLY A 140 -18.77 6.65 -3.72
CA GLY A 140 -17.43 7.00 -4.23
C GLY A 140 -17.43 7.51 -5.68
N LEU A 141 -18.51 7.26 -6.42
CA LEU A 141 -18.77 7.81 -7.75
C LEU A 141 -20.15 8.47 -7.73
N ARG A 142 -20.32 9.56 -8.48
CA ARG A 142 -21.61 10.18 -8.71
C ARG A 142 -22.09 9.82 -10.11
N ALA A 143 -23.35 9.42 -10.24
CA ALA A 143 -24.01 9.40 -11.54
C ALA A 143 -24.33 10.85 -11.92
N LEU A 144 -23.88 11.29 -13.10
CA LEU A 144 -24.35 12.53 -13.71
C LEU A 144 -25.48 12.14 -14.68
N PRO A 145 -26.75 12.46 -14.37
CA PRO A 145 -27.84 12.17 -15.29
C PRO A 145 -27.62 12.95 -16.59
N ILE A 146 -27.70 12.25 -17.72
CA ILE A 146 -27.67 12.88 -19.04
C ILE A 146 -29.08 13.43 -19.28
N ASN A 147 -29.19 14.73 -19.56
CA ASN A 147 -30.43 15.51 -19.77
C ASN A 147 -31.16 15.98 -18.50
N GLU A 148 -30.53 15.94 -17.32
CA GLU A 148 -31.06 16.63 -16.13
C GLU A 148 -30.03 17.66 -15.62
N THR A 149 -30.52 18.74 -15.02
CA THR A 149 -29.65 19.76 -14.38
C THR A 149 -29.55 19.43 -12.89
N ILE A 150 -28.33 19.44 -12.36
CA ILE A 150 -28.01 19.14 -10.94
C ILE A 150 -28.17 20.41 -10.10
#